data_AF-A0A3A0AKT2-F1
#
_entry.id   AF-A0A3A0AKT2-F1
#
_cell.length_a   1.000
_cell.length_b   1.000
_cell.length_c   1.000
_cell.angle_alpha   90.00
_cell.angle_beta   90.00
_cell.angle_gamma   90.00
#
_symmetry.space_group_name_H-M   'P 1'
#
loop_
_entity.id
_entity.type
_entity.pdbx_description
1 polymer ?
#
loop_
_entity_poly.entity_id
_entity_poly.type
_entity_poly.pdbx_seq_one_letter_code
_entity_poly.pdbx_strand_id
1 'polypeptide(L)'
;MAMERFRRADEYARHPQTRNDTPLPGVIDTIGLGYAALMVKPLIVLPPILLDLYLWLGMRVTARPLTLEAAAWFRDEGADGRAIASDLERFERTNVLELLSLRLPTFRMPTVVANLDAARLDRFGLTFELTSLPWWLVVAISIVAFAVGIILGAGWLLAVAWVATGVGTLRDVVRPRVMLGRALAIGGWIAAVLGLFLLVSSPFIAGLVFGAMLGLNGLGLIILILLFPAAWGYMFFFFSVQAIAVDRIGAFAALRASYKVVRGYFWQSTRFIILSLTITTGFPFALRVFTSNPAGLTLAIVLNAFIASGMIAAAMLFYRDRARRLGLPAYAAER
;
A
#
# COMPACT_ATOMS: atom_id res chain seq x y z
N MET A 1 -26.16 -26.69 -1.72
CA MET A 1 -25.21 -26.10 -2.70
C MET A 1 -23.89 -25.58 -2.12
N ALA A 2 -23.86 -24.71 -1.10
CA ALA A 2 -22.57 -24.21 -0.54
C ALA A 2 -21.72 -25.32 0.12
N MET A 3 -22.37 -26.30 0.75
CA MET A 3 -21.71 -27.43 1.42
C MET A 3 -21.12 -28.47 0.45
N GLU A 4 -21.71 -28.66 -0.73
CA GLU A 4 -21.17 -29.53 -1.79
C GLU A 4 -19.90 -28.97 -2.46
N ARG A 5 -19.76 -27.64 -2.50
CA ARG A 5 -18.51 -27.01 -2.97
C ARG A 5 -17.35 -27.24 -2.01
N PHE A 6 -17.62 -27.30 -0.69
CA PHE A 6 -16.61 -27.64 0.31
C PHE A 6 -16.24 -29.13 0.27
N ARG A 7 -17.19 -30.04 0.06
CA ARG A 7 -16.91 -31.48 -0.06
C ARG A 7 -16.03 -31.82 -1.27
N ARG A 8 -16.17 -31.10 -2.40
CA ARG A 8 -15.23 -31.26 -3.53
C ARG A 8 -13.82 -30.80 -3.19
N ALA A 9 -13.64 -29.82 -2.29
CA ALA A 9 -12.31 -29.32 -1.92
C ALA A 9 -11.44 -30.40 -1.24
N ASP A 10 -12.05 -31.32 -0.48
CA ASP A 10 -11.36 -32.47 0.14
C ASP A 10 -11.04 -33.59 -0.88
N GLU A 11 -11.86 -33.74 -1.92
CA GLU A 11 -11.59 -34.67 -3.03
C GLU A 11 -10.42 -34.19 -3.90
N TYR A 12 -10.29 -32.87 -4.09
CA TYR A 12 -9.13 -32.25 -4.75
C TYR A 12 -7.81 -32.42 -3.98
N ALA A 13 -7.85 -32.74 -2.69
CA ALA A 13 -6.64 -32.95 -1.89
C ALA A 13 -6.03 -34.36 -2.07
N ARG A 14 -6.78 -35.32 -2.61
CA ARG A 14 -6.38 -36.75 -2.66
C ARG A 14 -5.86 -37.23 -4.01
N HIS A 15 -6.03 -36.45 -5.07
CA HIS A 15 -5.42 -36.73 -6.37
C HIS A 15 -4.44 -35.60 -6.71
N PRO A 16 -3.12 -35.86 -6.80
CA PRO A 16 -2.20 -34.95 -7.46
C PRO A 16 -2.51 -34.99 -8.96
N GLN A 17 -3.62 -34.35 -9.34
CA GLN A 17 -3.92 -34.06 -10.72
C GLN A 17 -2.70 -33.37 -11.31
N THR A 18 -2.27 -33.82 -12.48
CA THR A 18 -1.35 -33.12 -13.37
C THR A 18 -1.98 -31.76 -13.72
N ARG A 19 -1.82 -30.80 -12.80
CA ARG A 19 -2.58 -29.55 -12.61
C ARG A 19 -2.20 -28.47 -13.63
N ASN A 20 -2.17 -28.83 -14.91
CA ASN A 20 -1.85 -27.92 -16.01
C ASN A 20 -3.05 -27.63 -16.94
N ASP A 21 -4.23 -28.20 -16.72
CA ASP A 21 -5.32 -28.05 -17.71
C ASP A 21 -6.51 -27.20 -17.24
N THR A 22 -6.61 -26.86 -15.95
CA THR A 22 -7.66 -25.91 -15.50
C THR A 22 -7.36 -24.50 -16.03
N PRO A 23 -8.29 -23.86 -16.76
CA PRO A 23 -8.12 -22.48 -17.22
C PRO A 23 -7.83 -21.54 -16.05
N LEU A 24 -6.91 -20.59 -16.24
CA LEU A 24 -6.68 -19.55 -15.25
C LEU A 24 -7.95 -18.71 -15.08
N PRO A 25 -8.36 -18.39 -13.84
CA PRO A 25 -9.52 -17.55 -13.60
C PRO A 25 -9.33 -16.17 -14.24
N GLY A 26 -10.43 -15.62 -14.78
CA GLY A 26 -10.45 -14.28 -15.33
C GLY A 26 -10.18 -13.22 -14.26
N VAL A 27 -9.92 -11.98 -14.69
CA VAL A 27 -9.70 -10.84 -13.78
C VAL A 27 -10.91 -10.63 -12.86
N ILE A 28 -12.12 -10.68 -13.44
CA ILE A 28 -13.38 -10.49 -12.70
C ILE A 28 -13.62 -11.64 -11.71
N ASP A 29 -13.40 -12.88 -12.14
CA ASP A 29 -13.54 -14.06 -11.26
C ASP A 29 -12.58 -13.98 -10.08
N THR A 30 -11.34 -13.56 -10.35
CA THR A 30 -10.31 -13.43 -9.31
C THR A 30 -10.70 -12.36 -8.28
N ILE A 31 -11.30 -11.25 -8.72
CA ILE A 31 -11.84 -10.22 -7.84
C ILE A 31 -12.99 -10.79 -6.99
N GLY A 32 -13.95 -11.47 -7.63
CA GLY A 32 -15.06 -12.12 -6.93
C GLY A 32 -14.58 -13.12 -5.87
N LEU A 33 -13.55 -13.92 -6.18
CA LEU A 33 -12.93 -14.86 -5.25
C LEU A 33 -12.23 -14.14 -4.08
N GLY A 34 -11.57 -13.01 -4.32
CA GLY A 34 -10.96 -12.19 -3.26
C GLY A 34 -12.01 -11.69 -2.25
N TYR A 35 -13.14 -11.19 -2.73
CA TYR A 35 -14.26 -10.79 -1.86
C TYR A 35 -14.93 -11.98 -1.16
N ALA A 36 -15.12 -13.10 -1.86
CA ALA A 36 -15.68 -14.30 -1.27
C ALA A 36 -14.82 -14.84 -0.13
N ALA A 37 -13.48 -14.79 -0.27
CA ALA A 37 -12.55 -15.19 0.78
C ALA A 37 -12.74 -14.33 2.05
N LEU A 38 -12.91 -13.01 1.91
CA LEU A 38 -13.17 -12.14 3.07
C LEU A 38 -14.51 -12.40 3.74
N MET A 39 -15.56 -12.71 2.99
CA MET A 39 -16.87 -13.03 3.57
C MET A 39 -16.84 -14.30 4.44
N VAL A 40 -15.91 -15.22 4.19
CA VAL A 40 -15.70 -16.39 5.06
C VAL A 40 -15.05 -15.99 6.40
N LYS A 41 -14.21 -14.95 6.42
CA LYS A 41 -13.52 -14.47 7.65
C LYS A 41 -13.53 -12.94 7.73
N PRO A 42 -14.70 -12.33 8.02
CA PRO A 42 -14.86 -10.87 7.99
C PRO A 42 -13.98 -10.13 9.01
N LEU A 43 -13.55 -10.82 10.08
CA LEU A 43 -12.68 -10.24 11.11
C LEU A 43 -11.33 -9.72 10.57
N ILE A 44 -10.87 -10.13 9.39
CA ILE A 44 -9.63 -9.63 8.78
C ILE A 44 -9.72 -8.17 8.32
N VAL A 45 -10.94 -7.65 8.18
CA VAL A 45 -11.20 -6.24 7.87
C VAL A 45 -11.08 -5.38 9.14
N LEU A 46 -11.04 -5.97 10.33
CA LEU A 46 -11.00 -5.23 11.60
C LEU A 46 -9.73 -4.36 11.76
N PRO A 47 -8.50 -4.82 11.46
CA PRO A 47 -7.30 -3.99 11.63
C PRO A 47 -7.33 -2.64 10.90
N PRO A 48 -7.68 -2.54 9.60
CA PRO A 48 -7.80 -1.23 8.95
C PRO A 48 -8.95 -0.38 9.51
N ILE A 49 -10.07 -0.99 9.95
CA ILE A 49 -11.14 -0.25 10.63
C ILE A 49 -10.63 0.37 11.93
N LEU A 50 -9.94 -0.42 12.77
CA LEU A 50 -9.37 0.04 14.03
C LEU A 50 -8.32 1.13 13.82
N LEU A 51 -7.49 1.00 12.78
CA LEU A 51 -6.54 2.03 12.41
C LEU A 51 -7.24 3.33 12.00
N ASP A 52 -8.29 3.26 11.18
CA ASP A 52 -9.07 4.44 10.78
C ASP A 52 -9.75 5.10 11.97
N LEU A 53 -10.37 4.30 12.86
CA LEU A 53 -10.97 4.81 14.09
C LEU A 53 -9.91 5.46 15.00
N TYR A 54 -8.71 4.88 15.08
CA TYR A 54 -7.59 5.47 15.81
C TYR A 54 -7.12 6.78 15.16
N LEU A 55 -7.00 6.86 13.83
CA LEU A 55 -6.61 8.08 13.16
C LEU A 55 -7.69 9.17 13.24
N TRP A 56 -8.96 8.78 13.39
CA TRP A 56 -10.07 9.70 13.54
C TRP A 56 -10.22 10.24 14.96
N LEU A 57 -10.23 9.34 15.96
CA LEU A 57 -10.51 9.66 17.37
C LEU A 57 -9.25 9.85 18.21
N GLY A 58 -8.11 9.41 17.71
CA GLY A 58 -6.86 9.39 18.44
C GLY A 58 -6.16 10.74 18.48
N MET A 59 -4.98 10.71 19.10
CA MET A 59 -4.09 11.85 19.17
C MET A 59 -3.61 12.23 17.77
N ARG A 60 -3.46 13.53 17.52
CA ARG A 60 -2.87 14.08 16.29
C ARG A 60 -1.56 14.75 16.64
N VAL A 61 -0.48 14.31 16.01
CA VAL A 61 0.83 14.92 16.16
C VAL A 61 1.10 15.72 14.90
N THR A 62 1.09 17.04 15.03
CA THR A 62 1.21 17.94 13.89
C THR A 62 2.65 17.99 13.37
N ALA A 63 2.82 18.08 12.05
CA ALA A 63 4.14 18.24 11.43
C ALA A 63 4.69 19.68 11.55
N ARG A 64 3.89 20.62 12.06
CA ARG A 64 4.21 22.05 12.21
C ARG A 64 5.64 22.37 12.65
N PRO A 65 6.17 21.81 13.75
CA PRO A 65 7.49 22.21 14.24
C PRO A 65 8.59 21.85 13.24
N LEU A 66 8.42 20.72 12.54
CA LEU A 66 9.35 20.26 11.51
C LEU A 66 9.26 21.11 10.25
N THR A 67 8.03 21.44 9.80
CA THR A 67 7.84 22.24 8.58
C THR A 67 8.32 23.67 8.76
N LEU A 68 8.12 24.27 9.94
CA LEU A 68 8.61 25.62 10.25
C LEU A 68 10.13 25.70 10.28
N GLU A 69 10.79 24.71 10.90
CA GLU A 69 12.25 24.64 10.94
C GLU A 69 12.84 24.48 9.54
N ALA A 70 12.27 23.55 8.74
CA ALA A 70 12.67 23.37 7.36
C ALA A 70 12.42 24.63 6.51
N ALA A 71 11.25 25.26 6.66
CA ALA A 71 10.92 26.50 5.96
C ALA A 71 11.85 27.66 6.33
N ALA A 72 12.29 27.75 7.59
CA ALA A 72 13.27 28.75 8.01
C ALA A 72 14.60 28.57 7.26
N TRP A 73 15.09 27.33 7.16
CA TRP A 73 16.33 27.03 6.43
C TRP A 73 16.26 27.44 4.94
N PHE A 74 15.13 27.20 4.27
CA PHE A 74 14.96 27.60 2.86
C PHE A 74 14.73 29.10 2.66
N ARG A 75 14.13 29.82 3.62
CA ARG A 75 13.91 31.27 3.48
C ARG A 75 15.22 32.05 3.32
N ASP A 76 16.30 31.54 3.89
CA ASP A 76 17.62 32.16 3.85
C ASP A 76 18.29 32.03 2.45
N GLU A 77 17.76 31.19 1.56
CA GLU A 77 18.32 30.92 0.21
C GLU A 77 17.78 31.87 -0.89
N GLY A 78 16.92 32.84 -0.56
CA GLY A 78 16.49 33.90 -1.49
C GLY A 78 15.05 33.77 -2.02
N ALA A 79 14.81 34.17 -3.28
CA ALA A 79 13.46 34.23 -3.86
C ALA A 79 12.86 32.84 -4.09
N ASP A 80 13.65 31.89 -4.60
CA ASP A 80 13.22 30.51 -4.84
C ASP A 80 12.97 29.75 -3.52
N GLY A 81 13.81 30.00 -2.51
CA GLY A 81 13.66 29.44 -1.17
C GLY A 81 12.36 29.83 -0.47
N ARG A 82 11.85 31.04 -0.73
CA ARG A 82 10.53 31.49 -0.23
C ARG A 82 9.36 30.70 -0.82
N ALA A 83 9.45 30.32 -2.10
CA ALA A 83 8.43 29.47 -2.73
C ALA A 83 8.39 28.09 -2.07
N ILE A 84 9.56 27.46 -1.89
CA ILE A 84 9.70 26.16 -1.21
C ILE A 84 9.19 26.22 0.24
N ALA A 85 9.57 27.27 0.99
CA ALA A 85 9.10 27.49 2.35
C ALA A 85 7.57 27.58 2.43
N SER A 86 6.93 28.30 1.49
CA SER A 86 5.47 28.41 1.43
C SER A 86 4.78 27.08 1.12
N ASP A 87 5.42 26.22 0.32
CA ASP A 87 4.91 24.88 0.05
C ASP A 87 5.08 23.94 1.25
N LEU A 88 6.19 24.05 1.99
CA LEU A 88 6.41 23.31 3.24
C LEU A 88 5.38 23.67 4.32
N GLU A 89 5.04 24.95 4.45
CA GLU A 89 4.02 25.41 5.39
C GLU A 89 2.63 24.82 5.10
N ARG A 90 2.33 24.41 3.86
CA ARG A 90 1.07 23.69 3.55
C ARG A 90 0.99 22.33 4.22
N PHE A 91 2.12 21.72 4.55
CA PHE A 91 2.19 20.44 5.25
C PHE A 91 2.11 20.58 6.77
N GLU A 92 2.05 21.81 7.30
CA GLU A 92 1.97 22.09 8.75
C GLU A 92 0.91 21.23 9.45
N ARG A 93 -0.28 21.10 8.84
CA ARG A 93 -1.44 20.41 9.41
C ARG A 93 -1.45 18.91 9.18
N THR A 94 -0.39 18.35 8.61
CA THR A 94 -0.31 16.91 8.34
C THR A 94 -0.07 16.19 9.66
N ASN A 95 -0.92 15.23 9.96
CA ASN A 95 -0.76 14.39 11.14
C ASN A 95 0.32 13.34 10.87
N VAL A 96 1.43 13.42 11.59
CA VAL A 96 2.57 12.49 11.47
C VAL A 96 2.16 11.04 11.75
N LEU A 97 1.14 10.83 12.59
CA LEU A 97 0.63 9.49 12.87
C LEU A 97 -0.08 8.85 11.68
N GLU A 98 -0.42 9.60 10.64
CA GLU A 98 -0.90 9.02 9.37
C GLU A 98 0.15 8.12 8.70
N LEU A 99 1.44 8.27 9.06
CA LEU A 99 2.49 7.34 8.62
C LEU A 99 2.24 5.90 9.08
N LEU A 100 1.41 5.66 10.10
CA LEU A 100 0.96 4.32 10.48
C LEU A 100 0.19 3.62 9.34
N SER A 101 -0.53 4.39 8.53
CA SER A 101 -1.31 3.86 7.40
C SER A 101 -0.47 3.52 6.17
N LEU A 102 0.76 4.05 6.11
CA LEU A 102 1.71 3.91 5.01
C LEU A 102 1.06 4.17 3.66
N ARG A 103 1.08 5.40 3.17
CA ARG A 103 0.37 5.80 1.95
C ARG A 103 1.10 5.40 0.66
N LEU A 104 1.77 4.24 0.65
CA LEU A 104 2.53 3.78 -0.50
C LEU A 104 1.62 3.10 -1.54
N PRO A 105 1.83 3.33 -2.85
CA PRO A 105 0.94 2.83 -3.91
C PRO A 105 0.65 1.33 -3.92
N THR A 106 1.60 0.48 -3.50
CA THR A 106 1.46 -0.99 -3.45
C THR A 106 1.37 -1.55 -2.03
N PHE A 107 1.74 -0.75 -1.03
CA PHE A 107 1.72 -1.13 0.40
C PHE A 107 1.02 -0.03 1.19
N ARG A 108 -0.31 -0.11 1.23
CA ARG A 108 -1.15 0.78 2.03
C ARG A 108 -2.12 -0.01 2.88
N MET A 109 -2.25 0.41 4.14
CA MET A 109 -3.41 0.03 4.92
C MET A 109 -4.60 0.86 4.44
N PRO A 110 -5.76 0.22 4.18
CA PRO A 110 -6.96 0.95 3.81
C PRO A 110 -7.32 2.00 4.86
N THR A 111 -7.28 3.28 4.48
CA THR A 111 -7.69 4.38 5.35
C THR A 111 -8.52 5.40 4.58
N VAL A 112 -9.71 5.74 5.09
CA VAL A 112 -10.49 6.90 4.60
C VAL A 112 -9.99 8.16 5.26
N VAL A 113 -9.69 8.08 6.56
CA VAL A 113 -9.45 9.23 7.43
C VAL A 113 -8.20 9.99 7.00
N ALA A 114 -7.13 9.28 6.61
CA ALA A 114 -5.93 9.95 6.10
C ALA A 114 -6.21 10.75 4.81
N ASN A 115 -7.24 10.37 4.02
CA ASN A 115 -7.60 11.04 2.77
C ASN A 115 -8.59 12.21 2.95
N LEU A 116 -8.94 12.56 4.19
CA LEU A 116 -9.78 13.69 4.53
C LEU A 116 -8.93 14.88 4.98
N ASP A 117 -9.33 16.08 4.56
CA ASP A 117 -8.67 17.31 5.02
C ASP A 117 -8.89 17.50 6.53
N ALA A 118 -7.88 18.06 7.21
CA ALA A 118 -7.96 18.37 8.64
C ALA A 118 -9.23 19.17 9.00
N ALA A 119 -9.59 20.15 8.17
CA ALA A 119 -10.78 20.98 8.35
C ALA A 119 -12.12 20.22 8.31
N ARG A 120 -12.17 19.01 7.71
CA ARG A 120 -13.37 18.15 7.79
C ARG A 120 -13.40 17.36 9.08
N LEU A 121 -12.23 16.90 9.53
CA LEU A 121 -12.10 16.12 10.76
C LEU A 121 -12.38 16.99 12.00
N ASP A 122 -11.97 18.25 11.98
CA ASP A 122 -12.19 19.20 13.08
C ASP A 122 -13.69 19.51 13.31
N ARG A 123 -14.54 19.37 12.27
CA ARG A 123 -16.00 19.56 12.41
C ARG A 123 -16.64 18.54 13.35
N PHE A 124 -15.98 17.42 13.60
CA PHE A 124 -16.47 16.37 14.49
C PHE A 124 -16.01 16.55 15.94
N GLY A 125 -15.20 17.58 16.26
CA GLY A 125 -14.99 18.08 17.62
C GLY A 125 -14.25 17.17 18.60
N LEU A 126 -13.61 16.09 18.12
CA LEU A 126 -12.95 15.07 18.96
C LEU A 126 -11.43 15.00 18.79
N THR A 127 -10.81 16.05 18.28
CA THR A 127 -9.37 16.01 17.94
C THR A 127 -8.50 16.54 19.08
N PHE A 128 -7.66 15.67 19.63
CA PHE A 128 -6.59 16.04 20.56
C PHE A 128 -5.32 16.31 19.75
N GLU A 129 -4.98 17.57 19.54
CA GLU A 129 -3.79 17.96 18.77
C GLU A 129 -2.62 18.37 19.68
N LEU A 130 -1.48 17.70 19.52
CA LEU A 130 -0.23 18.09 20.15
C LEU A 130 0.56 18.98 19.20
N THR A 131 0.56 20.28 19.49
CA THR A 131 1.22 21.30 18.67
C THR A 131 2.55 21.80 19.25
N SER A 132 2.79 21.58 20.54
CA SER A 132 3.92 22.15 21.29
C SER A 132 5.15 21.23 21.39
N LEU A 133 5.28 20.24 20.51
CA LEU A 133 6.43 19.33 20.53
C LEU A 133 7.64 19.95 19.82
N PRO A 134 8.87 19.70 20.29
CA PRO A 134 10.06 20.09 19.56
C PRO A 134 10.23 19.26 18.28
N TRP A 135 10.81 19.84 17.22
CA TRP A 135 10.90 19.22 15.89
C TRP A 135 11.59 17.84 15.89
N TRP A 136 12.64 17.66 16.71
CA TRP A 136 13.38 16.40 16.79
C TRP A 136 12.52 15.27 17.35
N LEU A 137 11.59 15.57 18.27
CA LEU A 137 10.66 14.60 18.82
C LEU A 137 9.60 14.22 17.79
N VAL A 138 9.14 15.20 16.99
CA VAL A 138 8.24 14.95 15.85
C VAL A 138 8.89 14.01 14.84
N VAL A 139 10.18 14.20 14.53
CA VAL A 139 10.96 13.28 13.67
C VAL A 139 11.05 11.88 14.29
N ALA A 140 11.38 11.78 15.58
CA ALA A 140 11.44 10.49 16.27
C ALA A 140 10.08 9.76 16.25
N ILE A 141 8.98 10.47 16.53
CA ILE A 141 7.61 9.94 16.44
C ILE A 141 7.31 9.51 14.99
N SER A 142 7.75 10.26 13.99
CA SER A 142 7.55 9.93 12.57
C SER A 142 8.22 8.60 12.21
N ILE A 143 9.48 8.41 12.64
CA ILE A 143 10.26 7.20 12.40
C ILE A 143 9.62 6.00 13.10
N VAL A 144 9.21 6.17 14.37
CA VAL A 144 8.54 5.11 15.14
C VAL A 144 7.19 4.76 14.52
N ALA A 145 6.37 5.75 14.17
CA ALA A 145 5.08 5.55 13.52
C ALA A 145 5.23 4.84 12.18
N PHE A 146 6.22 5.21 11.37
CA PHE A 146 6.52 4.52 10.12
C PHE A 146 6.92 3.06 10.34
N ALA A 147 7.83 2.79 11.30
CA ALA A 147 8.26 1.43 11.63
C ALA A 147 7.10 0.57 12.16
N VAL A 148 6.27 1.11 13.06
CA VAL A 148 5.07 0.45 13.58
C VAL A 148 4.07 0.20 12.45
N GLY A 149 3.87 1.18 11.57
CA GLY A 149 3.03 1.03 10.38
C GLY A 149 3.48 -0.13 9.49
N ILE A 150 4.78 -0.31 9.28
CA ILE A 150 5.30 -1.44 8.48
C ILE A 150 4.99 -2.77 9.15
N ILE A 151 5.15 -2.85 10.47
CA ILE A 151 4.88 -4.06 11.25
C ILE A 151 3.38 -4.40 11.20
N LEU A 152 2.52 -3.42 11.45
CA LEU A 152 1.06 -3.60 11.40
C LEU A 152 0.60 -3.97 9.99
N GLY A 153 1.09 -3.24 8.98
CA GLY A 153 0.85 -3.51 7.56
C GLY A 153 1.26 -4.93 7.15
N ALA A 154 2.45 -5.36 7.56
CA ALA A 154 2.96 -6.71 7.28
C ALA A 154 2.10 -7.79 7.94
N GLY A 155 1.76 -7.62 9.22
CA GLY A 155 0.90 -8.55 9.96
C GLY A 155 -0.49 -8.68 9.33
N TRP A 156 -1.08 -7.55 8.96
CA TRP A 156 -2.37 -7.53 8.27
C TRP A 156 -2.32 -8.19 6.89
N LEU A 157 -1.29 -7.90 6.07
CA LEU A 157 -1.12 -8.57 4.77
C LEU A 157 -0.96 -10.08 4.91
N LEU A 158 -0.26 -10.58 5.93
CA LEU A 158 -0.17 -12.01 6.20
C LEU A 158 -1.53 -12.61 6.53
N ALA A 159 -2.36 -11.89 7.31
CA ALA A 159 -3.72 -12.33 7.62
C ALA A 159 -4.57 -12.42 6.34
N VAL A 160 -4.51 -11.40 5.48
CA VAL A 160 -5.21 -11.39 4.17
C VAL A 160 -4.70 -12.52 3.28
N ALA A 161 -3.38 -12.74 3.22
CA ALA A 161 -2.78 -13.82 2.43
C ALA A 161 -3.25 -15.19 2.90
N TRP A 162 -3.32 -15.41 4.21
CA TRP A 162 -3.82 -16.65 4.80
C TRP A 162 -5.27 -16.95 4.37
N VAL A 163 -6.14 -15.95 4.38
CA VAL A 163 -7.55 -16.15 4.00
C VAL A 163 -7.77 -16.22 2.51
N ALA A 164 -7.09 -15.38 1.74
CA ALA A 164 -7.21 -15.38 0.29
C ALA A 164 -6.64 -16.68 -0.29
N THR A 165 -5.46 -17.11 0.17
CA THR A 165 -4.73 -18.20 -0.47
C THR A 165 -4.86 -19.55 0.23
N GLY A 166 -5.32 -19.58 1.48
CA GLY A 166 -5.30 -20.78 2.32
C GLY A 166 -3.90 -21.23 2.72
N VAL A 167 -2.85 -20.49 2.35
CA VAL A 167 -1.45 -20.81 2.66
C VAL A 167 -1.05 -20.16 3.99
N GLY A 168 -0.55 -20.97 4.93
CA GLY A 168 -0.12 -20.54 6.26
C GLY A 168 -1.15 -20.80 7.36
N THR A 169 -0.79 -20.41 8.58
CA THR A 169 -1.65 -20.58 9.77
C THR A 169 -1.88 -19.26 10.49
N LEU A 170 -2.98 -19.14 11.23
CA LEU A 170 -3.21 -18.00 12.14
C LEU A 170 -2.04 -17.83 13.13
N ARG A 171 -1.40 -18.94 13.52
CA ARG A 171 -0.23 -18.93 14.39
C ARG A 171 0.97 -18.21 13.75
N ASP A 172 1.12 -18.28 12.43
CA ASP A 172 2.18 -17.55 11.72
C ASP A 172 1.96 -16.03 11.75
N VAL A 173 0.69 -15.59 11.71
CA VAL A 173 0.31 -14.17 11.79
C VAL A 173 0.63 -13.59 13.17
N VAL A 174 0.41 -14.36 14.23
CA VAL A 174 0.61 -13.92 15.63
C VAL A 174 2.07 -14.04 16.08
N ARG A 175 2.90 -14.84 15.40
CA ARG A 175 4.32 -15.04 15.77
C ARG A 175 5.14 -13.77 15.50
N PRO A 176 5.68 -13.09 16.54
CA PRO A 176 6.39 -11.82 16.36
C PRO A 176 7.63 -11.95 15.47
N ARG A 177 8.35 -13.07 15.55
CA ARG A 177 9.55 -13.33 14.71
C ARG A 177 9.20 -13.42 13.23
N VAL A 178 8.08 -14.06 12.88
CA VAL A 178 7.62 -14.17 11.48
C VAL A 178 7.15 -12.80 11.00
N MET A 179 6.35 -12.10 11.80
CA MET A 179 5.87 -10.76 11.47
C MET A 179 7.04 -9.78 11.29
N LEU A 180 8.03 -9.78 12.19
CA LEU A 180 9.21 -8.92 12.08
C LEU A 180 10.05 -9.26 10.86
N GLY A 181 10.29 -10.54 10.56
CA GLY A 181 11.00 -10.94 9.34
C GLY A 181 10.30 -10.45 8.07
N ARG A 182 8.96 -10.42 8.06
CA ARG A 182 8.15 -9.91 6.94
C ARG A 182 8.14 -8.39 6.88
N ALA A 183 8.04 -7.73 8.02
CA ALA A 183 8.19 -6.28 8.14
C ALA A 183 9.55 -5.82 7.63
N LEU A 184 10.63 -6.52 7.98
CA LEU A 184 11.98 -6.26 7.45
C LEU A 184 12.08 -6.53 5.94
N ALA A 185 11.45 -7.58 5.43
CA ALA A 185 11.41 -7.85 3.99
C ALA A 185 10.67 -6.75 3.22
N ILE A 186 9.53 -6.27 3.74
CA ILE A 186 8.78 -5.16 3.16
C ILE A 186 9.55 -3.84 3.31
N GLY A 187 10.14 -3.56 4.47
CA GLY A 187 10.99 -2.40 4.67
C GLY A 187 12.20 -2.38 3.74
N GLY A 188 12.87 -3.51 3.56
CA GLY A 188 13.94 -3.69 2.59
C GLY A 188 13.47 -3.54 1.15
N TRP A 189 12.23 -3.95 0.84
CA TRP A 189 11.60 -3.70 -0.46
C TRP A 189 11.32 -2.21 -0.68
N ILE A 190 10.77 -1.50 0.30
CA ILE A 190 10.54 -0.05 0.25
C ILE A 190 11.88 0.66 0.03
N ALA A 191 12.91 0.32 0.81
CA ALA A 191 14.25 0.88 0.68
C ALA A 191 14.86 0.60 -0.70
N ALA A 192 14.69 -0.61 -1.25
CA ALA A 192 15.18 -0.97 -2.57
C ALA A 192 14.46 -0.18 -3.69
N VAL A 193 13.14 -0.03 -3.60
CA VAL A 193 12.36 0.75 -4.57
C VAL A 193 12.69 2.24 -4.47
N LEU A 194 12.82 2.79 -3.26
CA LEU A 194 13.24 4.18 -3.06
C LEU A 194 14.67 4.42 -3.55
N GLY A 195 15.60 3.52 -3.22
CA GLY A 195 16.98 3.60 -3.70
C GLY A 195 17.07 3.53 -5.22
N LEU A 196 16.30 2.64 -5.86
CA LEU A 196 16.19 2.58 -7.32
C LEU A 196 15.59 3.86 -7.89
N PHE A 197 14.52 4.38 -7.28
CA PHE A 197 13.88 5.62 -7.71
C PHE A 197 14.84 6.81 -7.62
N LEU A 198 15.58 6.95 -6.52
CA LEU A 198 16.60 7.98 -6.33
C LEU A 198 17.75 7.83 -7.33
N LEU A 199 18.23 6.61 -7.56
CA LEU A 199 19.28 6.32 -8.53
C LEU A 199 18.86 6.71 -9.96
N VAL A 200 17.64 6.35 -10.35
CA VAL A 200 17.10 6.69 -11.68
C VAL A 200 16.81 8.18 -11.80
N SER A 201 16.33 8.82 -10.73
CA SER A 201 15.98 10.26 -10.74
C SER A 201 17.20 11.18 -10.66
N SER A 202 18.31 10.73 -10.07
CA SER A 202 19.53 11.51 -9.87
C SER A 202 20.06 12.22 -11.14
N PRO A 203 20.25 11.54 -12.30
CA PRO A 203 20.70 12.22 -13.51
C PRO A 203 19.69 13.26 -14.03
N PHE A 204 18.39 13.03 -13.82
CA PHE A 204 17.36 13.99 -14.22
C PHE A 204 17.35 15.23 -13.31
N ILE A 205 17.54 15.04 -12.00
CA ILE A 205 17.67 16.15 -11.04
C ILE A 205 18.93 16.96 -11.35
N ALA A 206 20.07 16.30 -11.61
CA ALA A 206 21.30 17.00 -12.00
C ALA A 206 21.13 17.78 -13.31
N GLY A 207 20.50 17.17 -14.32
CA GLY A 207 20.16 17.84 -15.58
C GLY A 207 19.20 19.02 -15.38
N LEU A 208 18.27 18.93 -14.43
CA LEU A 208 17.35 19.99 -14.07
C LEU A 208 18.07 21.19 -13.47
N VAL A 209 18.95 20.95 -12.49
CA VAL A 209 19.76 22.00 -11.85
C VAL A 209 20.65 22.65 -12.90
N PHE A 210 21.33 21.87 -13.74
CA PHE A 210 22.18 22.40 -14.80
C PHE A 210 21.39 23.19 -15.85
N GLY A 211 20.22 22.70 -16.26
CA GLY A 211 19.34 23.41 -17.20
C GLY A 211 18.81 24.73 -16.64
N ALA A 212 18.46 24.76 -15.36
CA ALA A 212 18.03 25.98 -14.68
C ALA A 212 19.14 27.03 -14.64
N MET A 213 20.40 26.63 -14.41
CA MET A 213 21.56 27.53 -14.47
C MET A 213 21.78 28.14 -15.87
N LEU A 214 21.32 27.48 -16.93
CA LEU A 214 21.36 27.96 -18.30
C LEU A 214 20.11 28.77 -18.71
N GLY A 215 19.16 28.98 -17.80
CA GLY A 215 17.89 29.67 -18.08
C GLY A 215 16.87 28.81 -18.84
N LEU A 216 17.05 27.48 -18.86
CA LEU A 216 16.11 26.56 -19.50
C LEU A 216 15.02 26.13 -18.51
N ASN A 217 13.77 26.58 -18.72
CA ASN A 217 12.61 26.12 -17.96
C ASN A 217 12.10 24.76 -18.47
N GLY A 218 12.86 23.70 -18.17
CA GLY A 218 12.59 22.32 -18.62
C GLY A 218 11.77 21.43 -17.67
N LEU A 219 11.28 21.97 -16.54
CA LEU A 219 10.61 21.20 -15.48
C LEU A 219 9.50 20.27 -15.98
N GLY A 220 8.63 20.77 -16.87
CA GLY A 220 7.52 19.98 -17.41
C GLY A 220 7.97 18.76 -18.24
N LEU A 221 9.02 18.92 -19.05
CA LEU A 221 9.56 17.83 -19.87
C LEU A 221 10.24 16.76 -19.00
N ILE A 222 10.94 17.18 -17.95
CA ILE A 222 11.61 16.26 -17.03
C ILE A 222 10.58 15.43 -16.25
N ILE A 223 9.52 16.06 -15.74
CA ILE A 223 8.42 15.35 -15.08
C ILE A 223 7.80 14.33 -16.04
N LEU A 224 7.55 14.69 -17.30
CA LEU A 224 6.99 13.77 -18.29
C LEU A 224 7.92 12.59 -18.58
N ILE A 225 9.22 12.85 -18.74
CA ILE A 225 10.25 11.84 -18.98
C ILE A 225 10.43 10.91 -17.77
N LEU A 226 10.28 11.40 -16.54
CA LEU A 226 10.37 10.59 -15.32
C LEU A 226 9.08 9.81 -15.03
N LEU A 227 7.92 10.38 -15.38
CA LEU A 227 6.62 9.76 -15.16
C LEU A 227 6.47 8.46 -15.95
N PHE A 228 6.97 8.42 -17.19
CA PHE A 228 6.89 7.23 -18.03
C PHE A 228 7.59 5.99 -17.43
N PRO A 229 8.91 6.01 -17.09
CA PRO A 229 9.59 4.89 -16.45
C PRO A 229 9.05 4.62 -15.04
N ALA A 230 8.58 5.63 -14.31
CA ALA A 230 7.94 5.43 -13.01
C ALA A 230 6.62 4.64 -13.13
N ALA A 231 5.75 5.01 -14.08
CA ALA A 231 4.51 4.29 -14.37
C ALA A 231 4.78 2.86 -14.87
N TRP A 232 5.82 2.70 -15.70
CA TRP A 232 6.26 1.39 -16.17
C TRP A 232 6.78 0.53 -15.01
N GLY A 233 7.68 1.07 -14.19
CA GLY A 233 8.20 0.42 -12.99
C GLY A 233 7.09 0.03 -12.02
N TYR A 234 6.12 0.92 -11.80
CA TYR A 234 4.94 0.64 -10.99
C TYR A 234 4.15 -0.56 -11.53
N MET A 235 3.91 -0.62 -12.84
CA MET A 235 3.20 -1.74 -13.47
C MET A 235 3.94 -3.08 -13.25
N PHE A 236 5.27 -3.11 -13.41
CA PHE A 236 6.06 -4.33 -13.23
C PHE A 236 6.23 -4.75 -11.76
N PHE A 237 6.22 -3.79 -10.83
CA PHE A 237 6.39 -4.04 -9.39
C PHE A 237 5.08 -4.06 -8.61
N PHE A 238 3.94 -3.93 -9.28
CA PHE A 238 2.62 -3.91 -8.65
C PHE A 238 2.36 -5.12 -7.73
N PHE A 239 2.78 -6.33 -8.15
CA PHE A 239 2.55 -7.57 -7.41
C PHE A 239 3.67 -7.95 -6.44
N SER A 240 4.69 -7.10 -6.28
CA SER A 240 5.87 -7.44 -5.48
C SER A 240 5.56 -7.59 -3.99
N VAL A 241 4.70 -6.73 -3.44
CA VAL A 241 4.27 -6.81 -2.02
C VAL A 241 3.46 -8.09 -1.78
N GLN A 242 2.60 -8.46 -2.72
CA GLN A 242 1.81 -9.69 -2.69
C GLN A 242 2.72 -10.92 -2.79
N ALA A 243 3.79 -10.86 -3.58
CA ALA A 243 4.80 -11.91 -3.64
C ALA A 243 5.52 -12.12 -2.30
N ILE A 244 5.87 -11.04 -1.58
CA ILE A 244 6.46 -11.15 -0.23
C ILE A 244 5.47 -11.82 0.74
N ALA A 245 4.20 -11.41 0.69
CA ALA A 245 3.16 -11.90 1.58
C ALA A 245 2.80 -13.38 1.31
N VAL A 246 2.67 -13.77 0.04
CA VAL A 246 2.22 -15.11 -0.37
C VAL A 246 3.38 -16.11 -0.41
N ASP A 247 4.49 -15.77 -1.08
CA ASP A 247 5.57 -16.74 -1.39
C ASP A 247 6.67 -16.76 -0.34
N ARG A 248 6.56 -15.93 0.70
CA ARG A 248 7.52 -15.90 1.82
C ARG A 248 8.96 -15.59 1.40
N ILE A 249 9.17 -14.96 0.26
CA ILE A 249 10.48 -14.61 -0.30
C ILE A 249 10.95 -13.19 0.09
N GLY A 250 12.26 -12.93 -0.03
CA GLY A 250 12.86 -11.61 0.22
C GLY A 250 12.57 -10.57 -0.87
N ALA A 251 12.87 -9.30 -0.58
CA ALA A 251 12.55 -8.15 -1.44
C ALA A 251 12.96 -8.30 -2.91
N PHE A 252 14.22 -8.62 -3.19
CA PHE A 252 14.72 -8.77 -4.56
C PHE A 252 14.14 -9.97 -5.31
N ALA A 253 13.86 -11.06 -4.60
CA ALA A 253 13.19 -12.21 -5.18
C ALA A 253 11.73 -11.88 -5.54
N ALA A 254 11.05 -11.11 -4.68
CA ALA A 254 9.69 -10.63 -4.92
C ALA A 254 9.58 -9.67 -6.12
N LEU A 255 10.53 -8.74 -6.28
CA LEU A 255 10.60 -7.87 -7.47
C LEU A 255 10.75 -8.70 -8.75
N ARG A 256 11.66 -9.68 -8.75
CA ARG A 256 11.86 -10.59 -9.89
C ARG A 256 10.63 -11.44 -10.17
N ALA A 257 9.95 -11.93 -9.14
CA ALA A 257 8.74 -12.73 -9.27
C ALA A 257 7.58 -11.91 -9.86
N SER A 258 7.35 -10.69 -9.33
CA SER A 258 6.38 -9.74 -9.88
C SER A 258 6.66 -9.44 -11.35
N TYR A 259 7.92 -9.12 -11.69
CA TYR A 259 8.32 -8.87 -13.08
C TYR A 259 8.01 -10.06 -13.99
N LYS A 260 8.32 -11.30 -13.57
CA LYS A 260 8.03 -12.51 -14.35
C LYS A 260 6.52 -12.72 -14.55
N VAL A 261 5.71 -12.51 -13.51
CA VAL A 261 4.24 -12.63 -13.60
C VAL A 261 3.66 -11.59 -14.55
N VAL A 262 4.05 -10.31 -14.40
CA VAL A 262 3.56 -9.23 -15.27
C VAL A 262 4.01 -9.44 -16.71
N ARG A 263 5.26 -9.84 -16.94
CA ARG A 263 5.76 -10.14 -18.30
C ARG A 263 5.05 -11.32 -18.94
N GLY A 264 4.83 -12.41 -18.20
CA GLY A 264 4.17 -13.61 -18.72
C GLY A 264 2.67 -13.43 -18.98
N TYR A 265 2.01 -12.57 -18.22
CA TYR A 265 0.57 -12.30 -18.31
C TYR A 265 0.28 -10.81 -18.47
N PHE A 266 0.97 -10.14 -19.38
CA PHE A 266 0.96 -8.67 -19.52
C PHE A 266 -0.45 -8.09 -19.58
N TRP A 267 -1.24 -8.49 -20.57
CA TRP A 267 -2.57 -7.91 -20.76
C TRP A 267 -3.54 -8.19 -19.61
N GLN A 268 -3.47 -9.36 -18.99
CA GLN A 268 -4.31 -9.68 -17.83
C GLN A 268 -3.86 -8.86 -16.61
N SER A 269 -2.56 -8.71 -16.41
CA SER A 269 -1.97 -7.93 -15.32
C SER A 269 -2.33 -6.46 -15.46
N THR A 270 -2.17 -5.87 -16.66
CA THR A 270 -2.55 -4.49 -16.95
C THR A 270 -4.04 -4.25 -16.68
N ARG A 271 -4.93 -5.14 -17.13
CA ARG A 271 -6.38 -5.03 -16.86
C ARG A 271 -6.68 -5.11 -15.36
N PHE A 272 -6.05 -6.04 -14.65
CA PHE A 272 -6.19 -6.16 -13.20
C PHE A 272 -5.73 -4.89 -12.48
N ILE A 273 -4.55 -4.36 -12.85
CA ILE A 273 -3.97 -3.15 -12.26
C ILE A 273 -4.88 -1.95 -12.50
N ILE A 274 -5.32 -1.72 -13.76
CA ILE A 274 -6.21 -0.62 -14.10
C ILE A 274 -7.51 -0.72 -13.30
N LEU A 275 -8.17 -1.88 -13.30
CA LEU A 275 -9.42 -2.08 -12.56
C LEU A 275 -9.22 -1.88 -11.06
N SER A 276 -8.13 -2.41 -10.51
CA SER A 276 -7.78 -2.24 -9.10
C SER A 276 -7.54 -0.79 -8.75
N LEU A 277 -6.79 -0.03 -9.57
CA LEU A 277 -6.56 1.39 -9.36
C LEU A 277 -7.86 2.19 -9.45
N THR A 278 -8.70 1.92 -10.46
CA THR A 278 -10.00 2.59 -10.62
C THR A 278 -10.89 2.36 -9.40
N ILE A 279 -11.02 1.12 -8.93
CA ILE A 279 -11.84 0.80 -7.75
C ILE A 279 -11.24 1.44 -6.51
N THR A 280 -9.96 1.21 -6.25
CA THR A 280 -9.35 1.59 -4.96
C THR A 280 -9.00 3.08 -4.85
N THR A 281 -9.03 3.84 -5.95
CA THR A 281 -8.90 5.31 -5.95
C THR A 281 -10.26 5.99 -6.11
N GLY A 282 -11.16 5.44 -6.94
CA GLY A 282 -12.49 6.01 -7.17
C GLY A 282 -13.44 5.80 -5.99
N PHE A 283 -13.35 4.66 -5.31
CA PHE A 283 -14.28 4.35 -4.22
C PHE A 283 -14.14 5.26 -2.99
N PRO A 284 -12.92 5.56 -2.48
CA PRO A 284 -12.76 6.56 -1.42
C PRO A 284 -13.34 7.93 -1.79
N PHE A 285 -13.27 8.32 -3.06
CA PHE A 285 -13.88 9.57 -3.53
C PHE A 285 -15.40 9.53 -3.44
N ALA A 286 -16.03 8.44 -3.88
CA ALA A 286 -17.48 8.25 -3.75
C ALA A 286 -17.93 8.26 -2.28
N LEU A 287 -17.15 7.65 -1.38
CA LEU A 287 -17.47 7.61 0.05
C LEU A 287 -17.44 8.97 0.75
N ARG A 288 -16.82 9.99 0.16
CA ARG A 288 -16.81 11.36 0.71
C ARG A 288 -18.20 11.94 0.89
N VAL A 289 -19.22 11.43 0.16
CA VAL A 289 -20.62 11.85 0.34
C VAL A 289 -21.15 11.49 1.73
N PHE A 290 -20.66 10.40 2.33
CA PHE A 290 -21.08 9.94 3.65
C PHE A 290 -20.32 10.62 4.79
N THR A 291 -19.22 11.33 4.51
CA THR A 291 -18.40 11.98 5.55
C THR A 291 -18.94 13.33 6.01
N SER A 292 -20.24 13.60 5.80
CA SER A 292 -20.90 14.82 6.27
C SER A 292 -21.40 14.70 7.71
N ASN A 293 -21.58 13.47 8.21
CA ASN A 293 -21.96 13.19 9.59
C ASN A 293 -21.10 12.04 10.18
N PRO A 294 -20.98 11.92 11.52
CA PRO A 294 -20.15 10.89 12.15
C PRO A 294 -20.57 9.45 11.83
N ALA A 295 -21.87 9.20 11.72
CA ALA A 295 -22.40 7.87 11.40
C ALA A 295 -22.01 7.42 9.99
N GLY A 296 -22.12 8.33 9.02
CA GLY A 296 -21.72 8.11 7.64
C GLY A 296 -20.21 8.02 7.47
N LEU A 297 -19.41 8.73 8.27
CA LEU A 297 -17.96 8.51 8.34
C LEU A 297 -17.63 7.10 8.82
N THR A 298 -18.30 6.62 9.86
CA THR A 298 -18.12 5.25 10.36
C THR A 298 -18.47 4.22 9.27
N LEU A 299 -19.58 4.42 8.55
CA LEU A 299 -19.95 3.58 7.41
C LEU A 299 -18.90 3.63 6.30
N ALA A 300 -18.38 4.82 5.97
CA ALA A 300 -17.34 4.99 4.97
C ALA A 300 -16.05 4.24 5.35
N ILE A 301 -15.64 4.30 6.62
CA ILE A 301 -14.48 3.54 7.15
C ILE A 301 -14.67 2.04 6.91
N VAL A 302 -15.82 1.49 7.32
CA VAL A 302 -16.11 0.05 7.17
C VAL A 302 -16.13 -0.36 5.70
N LEU A 303 -16.81 0.39 4.84
CA LEU A 303 -16.92 0.09 3.41
C LEU A 303 -15.56 0.17 2.69
N ASN A 304 -14.76 1.19 2.98
CA ASN A 304 -13.43 1.35 2.41
C ASN A 304 -12.50 0.21 2.83
N ALA A 305 -12.51 -0.13 4.12
CA ALA A 305 -11.73 -1.24 4.65
C ALA A 305 -12.11 -2.56 3.97
N PHE A 306 -13.41 -2.83 3.81
CA PHE A 306 -13.91 -4.03 3.14
C PHE A 306 -13.46 -4.11 1.67
N ILE A 307 -13.66 -3.03 0.91
CA ILE A 307 -13.34 -2.98 -0.53
C ILE A 307 -11.84 -3.08 -0.79
N ALA A 308 -11.04 -2.31 -0.07
CA ALA A 308 -9.60 -2.34 -0.26
C ALA A 308 -9.00 -3.68 0.20
N SER A 309 -9.50 -4.27 1.30
CA SER A 309 -9.11 -5.63 1.71
C SER A 309 -9.44 -6.66 0.63
N GLY A 310 -10.64 -6.57 0.01
CA GLY A 310 -11.09 -7.51 -1.02
C GLY A 310 -10.24 -7.44 -2.28
N MET A 311 -9.87 -6.22 -2.68
CA MET A 311 -8.96 -6.00 -3.80
C MET A 311 -7.55 -6.53 -3.53
N ILE A 312 -7.05 -6.40 -2.29
CA ILE A 312 -5.73 -6.94 -1.92
C ILE A 312 -5.76 -8.48 -1.89
N ALA A 313 -6.83 -9.08 -1.34
CA ALA A 313 -7.05 -10.52 -1.41
C ALA A 313 -7.11 -11.03 -2.86
N ALA A 314 -7.82 -10.31 -3.73
CA ALA A 314 -7.86 -10.60 -5.16
C ALA A 314 -6.48 -10.49 -5.83
N ALA A 315 -5.68 -9.47 -5.49
CA ALA A 315 -4.33 -9.31 -6.02
C ALA A 315 -3.41 -10.47 -5.61
N MET A 316 -3.54 -10.95 -4.37
CA MET A 316 -2.80 -12.11 -3.88
C MET A 316 -3.19 -13.40 -4.61
N LEU A 317 -4.49 -13.64 -4.83
CA LEU A 317 -4.99 -14.76 -5.63
C LEU A 317 -4.50 -14.67 -7.08
N PHE A 318 -4.61 -13.49 -7.69
CA PHE A 318 -4.18 -13.23 -9.07
C PHE A 318 -2.70 -13.57 -9.25
N TYR A 319 -1.86 -13.08 -8.34
CA TYR A 319 -0.43 -13.34 -8.31
C TYR A 319 -0.15 -14.84 -8.13
N ARG A 320 -0.73 -15.46 -7.10
CA ARG A 320 -0.48 -16.86 -6.74
C ARG A 320 -0.77 -17.81 -7.90
N ASP A 321 -1.92 -17.66 -8.54
CA ASP A 321 -2.36 -18.60 -9.59
C ASP A 321 -1.45 -18.51 -10.83
N ARG A 322 -0.96 -17.31 -11.16
CA ARG A 322 -0.02 -17.07 -12.26
C ARG A 322 1.42 -17.44 -11.92
N ALA A 323 1.85 -17.18 -10.70
CA ALA A 323 3.15 -17.60 -10.18
C ALA A 323 3.30 -19.12 -10.20
N ARG A 324 2.25 -19.85 -9.77
CA ARG A 324 2.17 -21.32 -9.86
C ARG A 324 2.25 -21.82 -11.29
N ARG A 325 1.56 -21.16 -12.23
CA ARG A 325 1.58 -21.55 -13.65
C ARG A 325 2.95 -21.36 -14.30
N LEU A 326 3.69 -20.35 -13.87
CA LEU A 326 5.07 -20.10 -14.30
C LEU A 326 6.12 -20.97 -13.60
N GLY A 327 5.73 -21.82 -12.64
CA GLY A 327 6.65 -22.67 -11.90
C GLY A 327 7.68 -21.89 -11.09
N LEU A 328 7.30 -20.74 -10.52
CA LEU A 328 8.23 -19.94 -9.72
C LEU A 328 8.72 -20.73 -8.49
N PRO A 329 9.97 -20.50 -8.02
CA PRO A 329 10.68 -21.40 -7.09
C PRO A 329 9.93 -21.69 -5.78
N ALA A 330 9.11 -20.75 -5.29
CA ALA A 330 8.28 -20.94 -4.11
C ALA A 330 7.29 -22.12 -4.24
N TYR A 331 6.98 -22.55 -5.46
CA TYR A 331 6.07 -23.66 -5.77
C TYR A 331 6.76 -24.86 -6.44
N ALA A 332 8.07 -24.76 -6.70
CA ALA A 332 8.83 -25.86 -7.29
C ALA A 332 9.18 -26.95 -6.26
N ALA A 333 9.23 -26.60 -4.97
CA ALA A 333 9.53 -27.52 -3.86
C ALA A 333 8.32 -28.33 -3.36
N GLU A 334 7.09 -28.02 -3.84
CA GLU A 334 5.87 -28.78 -3.53
C GLU A 334 5.54 -29.82 -4.64
N ARG A 335 6.41 -29.98 -5.65
CA ARG A 335 6.31 -31.01 -6.69
C ARG A 335 7.29 -32.13 -6.44
#